data_AF-A0A7K1KTA2-F1
#
_entry.id   AF-A0A7K1KTA2-F1
#
_cell.length_a   1.000
_cell.length_b   1.000
_cell.length_c   1.000
_cell.angle_alpha   90.00
_cell.angle_beta   90.00
_cell.angle_gamma   90.00
#
_symmetry.space_group_name_H-M   'P 1'
#
loop_
_entity.id
_entity.type
_entity.pdbx_description
1 polymer ?
#
loop_
_entity_poly.entity_id
_entity_poly.type
_entity_poly.pdbx_seq_one_letter_code
_entity_poly.pdbx_strand_id
1 'polypeptide(L)'
;MTVSDLSRATLLRGLTVAGAAAAIATPAASAEPPKEHPNVTLIRGYYAAYAKNDLRALRERFFAPDVTWTIPGHHPLAGTMKGVDEVLAFFAQLARAGFQAETIFLAADGDWVVDLHRGWSTKPKGLDITWALAFRIERRRIAEAVNYPGDQHAADAYFWKNFPLTNIPQRLHPGERP
;
A
#
# COMPACT_ATOMS: atom_id res chain seq x y z
N MET A 1 -21.67 33.80 8.68
CA MET A 1 -22.77 32.82 8.86
C MET A 1 -22.21 31.49 8.40
N THR A 2 -21.73 30.70 9.36
CA THR A 2 -20.98 29.46 9.15
C THR A 2 -21.94 28.28 8.99
N VAL A 3 -21.64 27.43 8.02
CA VAL A 3 -22.30 26.17 7.73
C VAL A 3 -21.61 25.09 8.57
N SER A 4 -22.36 24.37 9.40
CA SER A 4 -21.91 23.12 10.02
C SER A 4 -23.11 22.21 10.30
N ASP A 5 -22.89 20.93 10.04
CA ASP A 5 -23.63 19.75 10.51
C ASP A 5 -24.92 19.33 9.79
N LEU A 6 -24.73 18.47 8.79
CA LEU A 6 -25.70 17.43 8.45
C LEU A 6 -25.01 16.06 8.59
N SER A 7 -25.21 15.45 9.75
CA SER A 7 -24.80 14.07 10.05
C SER A 7 -25.68 13.06 9.31
N ARG A 8 -25.02 12.13 8.61
CA ARG A 8 -25.61 10.98 7.92
C ARG A 8 -25.96 9.88 8.92
N ALA A 9 -27.05 10.03 9.67
CA ALA A 9 -27.65 8.91 10.38
C ALA A 9 -29.08 9.22 10.78
N THR A 10 -29.98 8.29 10.43
CA THR A 10 -31.38 8.15 10.88
C THR A 10 -32.40 8.45 9.79
N LEU A 11 -32.73 7.43 9.01
CA LEU A 11 -34.04 7.29 8.38
C LEU A 11 -34.27 5.82 8.03
N LEU A 12 -34.82 5.07 8.98
CA LEU A 12 -35.48 3.77 8.74
C LEU A 12 -36.41 3.44 9.91
N ARG A 13 -37.71 3.73 9.72
CA ARG A 13 -38.88 2.89 10.06
C ARG A 13 -40.16 3.72 9.90
N GLY A 14 -40.94 3.39 8.87
CA GLY A 14 -42.32 3.86 8.73
C GLY A 14 -43.32 2.87 9.34
N LEU A 15 -44.54 3.34 9.61
CA LEU A 15 -45.79 2.82 9.03
C LEU A 15 -46.98 3.63 9.59
N THR A 16 -47.74 4.30 8.72
CA THR A 16 -49.21 4.47 8.83
C THR A 16 -49.79 4.75 7.44
N VAL A 17 -51.05 4.37 7.27
CA VAL A 17 -51.75 3.98 6.03
C VAL A 17 -52.44 5.18 5.34
N ALA A 18 -52.61 5.05 4.01
CA ALA A 18 -53.66 5.61 3.14
C ALA A 18 -53.25 6.70 2.12
N GLY A 19 -53.46 6.41 0.84
CA GLY A 19 -53.46 7.38 -0.26
C GLY A 19 -52.63 6.95 -1.47
N ALA A 20 -53.22 6.14 -2.37
CA ALA A 20 -52.61 5.82 -3.66
C ALA A 20 -52.69 7.04 -4.59
N ALA A 21 -51.64 7.85 -4.61
CA ALA A 21 -51.34 8.76 -5.71
C ALA A 21 -50.19 8.15 -6.52
N ALA A 22 -50.45 7.78 -7.76
CA ALA A 22 -49.44 7.25 -8.68
C ALA A 22 -48.47 8.39 -9.04
N ALA A 23 -47.42 8.56 -8.24
CA ALA A 23 -46.28 9.39 -8.60
C ALA A 23 -45.53 8.69 -9.73
N ILE A 24 -45.54 9.30 -10.92
CA ILE A 24 -44.68 8.90 -12.03
C ILE A 24 -43.25 9.15 -11.57
N ALA A 25 -42.57 8.10 -11.11
CA ALA A 25 -41.18 8.17 -10.73
C ALA A 25 -40.38 8.56 -11.98
N THR A 26 -39.84 9.77 -11.98
CA THR A 26 -38.75 10.11 -12.89
C THR A 26 -37.65 9.08 -12.68
N PRO A 27 -37.18 8.39 -13.73
CA PRO A 27 -36.06 7.49 -13.56
C PRO A 27 -34.90 8.35 -13.07
N ALA A 28 -34.46 8.11 -11.84
CA ALA A 28 -33.22 8.68 -11.34
C ALA A 28 -32.17 8.34 -12.39
N ALA A 29 -31.64 9.36 -13.05
CA ALA A 29 -30.57 9.19 -14.02
C ALA A 29 -29.53 8.30 -13.35
N SER A 30 -29.26 7.14 -13.93
CA SER A 30 -28.24 6.22 -13.45
C SER A 30 -26.94 7.00 -13.41
N ALA A 31 -26.56 7.47 -12.22
CA ALA A 31 -25.29 8.15 -12.04
C ALA A 31 -24.21 7.17 -12.47
N GLU A 32 -23.44 7.55 -13.49
CA GLU A 32 -22.26 6.77 -13.87
C GLU A 32 -21.44 6.52 -12.59
N PRO A 33 -20.96 5.29 -12.37
CA PRO A 33 -20.12 5.01 -11.22
C PRO A 33 -18.95 6.01 -11.23
N PRO A 34 -18.59 6.60 -10.07
CA PRO A 34 -17.54 7.59 -10.01
C PRO A 34 -16.28 7.08 -10.70
N LYS A 35 -15.72 7.89 -11.61
CA LYS A 35 -14.47 7.56 -12.29
C LYS A 35 -13.38 7.27 -11.25
N GLU A 36 -12.72 6.11 -11.35
CA GLU A 36 -11.66 5.71 -10.41
C GLU A 36 -10.60 6.81 -10.31
N HIS A 37 -10.19 7.15 -9.09
CA HIS A 37 -9.19 8.18 -8.87
C HIS A 37 -7.88 7.78 -9.56
N PRO A 38 -7.24 8.67 -10.34
CA PRO A 38 -6.10 8.30 -11.17
C PRO A 38 -4.89 7.83 -10.35
N ASN A 39 -4.79 8.18 -9.06
CA ASN A 39 -3.75 7.65 -8.16
C ASN A 39 -4.04 6.20 -7.71
N VAL A 40 -5.32 5.80 -7.59
CA VAL A 40 -5.69 4.40 -7.33
C VAL A 40 -5.26 3.53 -8.51
N THR A 41 -5.55 3.98 -9.75
CA THR A 41 -5.10 3.28 -10.96
C THR A 41 -3.57 3.17 -11.04
N LEU A 42 -2.84 4.20 -10.58
CA LEU A 42 -1.38 4.18 -10.51
C LEU A 42 -0.88 3.10 -9.53
N ILE A 43 -1.42 3.07 -8.30
CA ILE A 43 -1.03 2.09 -7.27
C ILE A 43 -1.40 0.66 -7.68
N ARG A 44 -2.55 0.45 -8.33
CA ARG A 44 -2.92 -0.85 -8.90
C ARG A 44 -1.90 -1.31 -9.95
N GLY A 45 -1.43 -0.40 -10.80
CA GLY A 45 -0.37 -0.65 -11.76
C GLY A 45 0.98 -0.99 -11.11
N TYR A 46 1.32 -0.29 -10.01
CA TYR A 46 2.51 -0.56 -9.21
C TYR A 46 2.48 -2.00 -8.65
N TYR A 47 1.36 -2.42 -8.05
CA TYR A 47 1.19 -3.79 -7.55
C TYR A 47 1.32 -4.85 -8.63
N ALA A 48 0.77 -4.58 -9.83
CA ALA A 48 0.92 -5.49 -10.97
C ALA A 48 2.38 -5.61 -11.45
N ALA A 49 3.15 -4.52 -11.41
CA ALA A 49 4.59 -4.55 -11.73
C ALA A 49 5.40 -5.25 -10.63
N TYR A 50 5.08 -4.99 -9.36
CA TYR A 50 5.68 -5.65 -8.20
C TYR A 50 5.49 -7.17 -8.26
N ALA A 51 4.27 -7.65 -8.49
CA ALA A 51 3.95 -9.08 -8.57
C ALA A 51 4.72 -9.81 -9.69
N LYS A 52 5.10 -9.10 -10.77
CA LYS A 52 5.89 -9.62 -11.88
C LYS A 52 7.40 -9.45 -11.70
N ASN A 53 7.83 -8.84 -10.60
CA ASN A 53 9.21 -8.42 -10.38
C ASN A 53 9.76 -7.55 -11.55
N ASP A 54 8.92 -6.69 -12.12
CA ASP A 54 9.28 -5.80 -13.23
C ASP A 54 10.02 -4.55 -12.71
N LEU A 55 11.30 -4.74 -12.37
CA LEU A 55 12.16 -3.70 -11.81
C LEU A 55 12.31 -2.50 -12.74
N ARG A 56 12.22 -2.72 -14.06
CA ARG A 56 12.29 -1.67 -15.06
C ARG A 56 11.05 -0.78 -14.97
N ALA A 57 9.85 -1.36 -14.98
CA ALA A 57 8.63 -0.59 -14.84
C ALA A 57 8.57 0.14 -13.49
N LEU A 58 8.96 -0.51 -12.40
CA LEU A 58 9.04 0.11 -11.07
C LEU A 58 9.89 1.38 -11.08
N ARG A 59 11.12 1.30 -11.61
CA ARG A 59 12.03 2.45 -11.74
C ARG A 59 11.50 3.50 -12.72
N GLU A 60 11.21 3.10 -13.95
CA GLU A 60 10.97 4.05 -15.05
C GLU A 60 9.58 4.70 -14.97
N ARG A 61 8.58 4.03 -14.37
CA ARG A 61 7.18 4.48 -14.43
C ARG A 61 6.58 4.81 -13.07
N PHE A 62 6.88 4.05 -12.02
CA PHE A 62 6.14 4.15 -10.76
C PHE A 62 6.82 5.00 -9.70
N PHE A 63 8.14 5.00 -9.61
CA PHE A 63 8.85 5.74 -8.57
C PHE A 63 9.36 7.10 -9.05
N ALA A 64 9.26 8.09 -8.16
CA ALA A 64 10.00 9.34 -8.29
C ALA A 64 11.50 9.05 -8.08
N PRO A 65 12.41 9.79 -8.73
CA PRO A 65 13.86 9.57 -8.56
C PRO A 65 14.32 9.65 -7.08
N ASP A 66 13.68 10.54 -6.33
CA ASP A 66 13.90 10.85 -4.91
C ASP A 66 12.88 10.19 -3.97
N VAL A 67 12.24 9.10 -4.40
CA VAL A 67 11.27 8.36 -3.59
C VAL A 67 11.82 8.02 -2.21
N THR A 68 10.99 8.15 -1.17
CA THR A 68 11.29 7.64 0.17
C THR A 68 10.39 6.46 0.51
N TRP A 69 10.93 5.44 1.15
CA TRP A 69 10.16 4.27 1.59
C TRP A 69 10.51 3.92 3.02
N THR A 70 9.54 4.05 3.93
CA THR A 70 9.75 3.82 5.36
C THR A 70 9.14 2.50 5.82
N ILE A 71 9.98 1.64 6.40
CA ILE A 71 9.62 0.35 6.96
C ILE A 71 9.81 0.43 8.48
N PRO A 72 8.74 0.28 9.28
CA PRO A 72 8.81 0.36 10.72
C PRO A 72 9.41 -0.91 11.33
N GLY A 73 9.80 -0.80 12.60
CA GLY A 73 10.26 -1.93 13.40
C GLY A 73 11.76 -1.91 13.67
N HIS A 74 12.22 -2.97 14.30
CA HIS A 74 13.61 -3.11 14.72
C HIS A 74 14.27 -4.31 14.08
N HIS A 75 14.15 -4.48 12.76
CA HIS A 75 14.70 -5.63 12.03
C HIS A 75 15.69 -5.21 10.93
N PRO A 76 16.46 -6.15 10.35
CA PRO A 76 17.52 -5.86 9.38
C PRO A 76 17.10 -5.19 8.06
N LEU A 77 15.80 -5.12 7.78
CA LEU A 77 15.23 -4.46 6.61
C LEU A 77 14.38 -3.22 6.99
N ALA A 78 14.35 -2.84 8.27
CA ALA A 78 13.65 -1.65 8.73
C ALA A 78 14.47 -0.39 8.43
N GLY A 79 13.81 0.77 8.43
CA GLY A 79 14.44 2.07 8.17
C GLY A 79 13.77 2.81 7.03
N THR A 80 14.41 3.89 6.57
CA THR A 80 13.93 4.69 5.44
C THR A 80 14.91 4.61 4.27
N MET A 81 14.43 4.05 3.16
CA MET A 81 15.16 3.91 1.91
C MET A 81 14.99 5.21 1.14
N LYS A 82 16.09 5.73 0.60
CA LYS A 82 16.15 7.02 -0.10
C LYS A 82 16.56 6.80 -1.55
N GLY A 83 15.68 7.20 -2.45
CA GLY A 83 15.85 7.04 -3.89
C GLY A 83 15.52 5.63 -4.39
N VAL A 84 15.36 5.52 -5.70
CA VAL A 84 14.89 4.30 -6.36
C VAL A 84 15.80 3.10 -6.12
N ASP A 85 17.11 3.32 -6.07
CA ASP A 85 18.08 2.22 -5.94
C ASP A 85 17.97 1.51 -4.59
N GLU A 86 17.82 2.26 -3.50
CA GLU A 86 17.63 1.69 -2.16
C GLU A 86 16.28 0.96 -2.03
N VAL A 87 15.22 1.53 -2.62
CA VAL A 87 13.89 0.88 -2.63
C VAL A 87 13.92 -0.43 -3.41
N LEU A 88 14.55 -0.46 -4.58
CA LEU A 88 14.68 -1.69 -5.36
C LEU A 88 15.62 -2.71 -4.70
N ALA A 89 16.66 -2.27 -4.01
CA ALA A 89 17.51 -3.15 -3.20
C ALA A 89 16.71 -3.80 -2.06
N PHE A 90 15.83 -3.04 -1.39
CA PHE A 90 14.89 -3.59 -0.40
C PHE A 90 13.92 -4.60 -1.04
N PHE A 91 13.34 -4.29 -2.20
CA PHE A 91 12.44 -5.23 -2.89
C PHE A 91 13.17 -6.51 -3.32
N ALA A 92 14.44 -6.43 -3.70
CA ALA A 92 15.24 -7.62 -3.97
C ALA A 92 15.38 -8.51 -2.72
N GLN A 93 15.49 -7.93 -1.51
CA GLN A 93 15.46 -8.71 -0.27
C GLN A 93 14.11 -9.39 -0.06
N LEU A 94 12.99 -8.69 -0.29
CA LEU A 94 11.66 -9.30 -0.22
C LEU A 94 11.49 -10.43 -1.25
N ALA A 95 12.02 -10.26 -2.46
CA ALA A 95 11.99 -11.28 -3.51
C ALA A 95 12.76 -12.54 -3.10
N ARG A 96 13.87 -12.42 -2.36
CA ARG A 96 14.60 -13.57 -1.78
C ARG A 96 13.72 -14.37 -0.81
N ALA A 97 12.86 -13.69 -0.04
CA ALA A 97 11.86 -14.32 0.83
C ALA A 97 10.62 -14.85 0.07
N GLY A 98 10.55 -14.61 -1.23
CA GLY A 98 9.37 -14.89 -2.05
C GLY A 98 8.12 -14.19 -1.51
N PHE A 99 8.26 -12.94 -1.06
CA PHE A 99 7.15 -12.15 -0.54
C PHE A 99 6.10 -11.91 -1.62
N GLN A 100 4.83 -12.00 -1.25
CA GLN A 100 3.67 -11.81 -2.12
C GLN A 100 2.75 -10.78 -1.49
N ALA A 101 1.99 -10.08 -2.32
CA ALA A 101 1.00 -9.10 -1.88
C ALA A 101 -0.29 -9.27 -2.68
N GLU A 102 -1.41 -9.31 -1.98
CA GLU A 102 -2.76 -9.35 -2.53
C GLU A 102 -3.54 -8.15 -2.01
N THR A 103 -3.82 -7.18 -2.91
CA THR A 103 -4.53 -5.96 -2.55
C THR A 103 -5.98 -6.26 -2.16
N ILE A 104 -6.39 -5.79 -0.98
CA ILE A 104 -7.76 -5.91 -0.46
C ILE A 104 -8.54 -4.63 -0.76
N PHE A 105 -7.95 -3.46 -0.50
CA PHE A 105 -8.61 -2.17 -0.61
C PHE A 105 -7.64 -1.05 -0.99
N LEU A 106 -8.13 -0.05 -1.72
CA LEU A 106 -7.42 1.18 -2.06
C LEU A 106 -8.38 2.37 -1.91
N ALA A 107 -7.93 3.42 -1.24
CA ALA A 107 -8.62 4.71 -1.17
C ALA A 107 -7.65 5.84 -1.47
N ALA A 108 -8.14 6.89 -2.12
CA ALA A 108 -7.37 8.09 -2.39
C ALA A 108 -8.04 9.33 -1.80
N ASP A 109 -7.21 10.26 -1.35
CA ASP A 109 -7.59 11.61 -0.94
C ASP A 109 -6.49 12.58 -1.36
N GLY A 110 -6.79 13.45 -2.33
CA GLY A 110 -5.81 14.31 -2.99
C GLY A 110 -4.62 13.51 -3.54
N ASP A 111 -3.43 13.86 -3.08
CA ASP A 111 -2.18 13.22 -3.48
C ASP A 111 -1.89 11.91 -2.76
N TRP A 112 -2.67 11.57 -1.72
CA TRP A 112 -2.47 10.35 -0.95
C TRP A 112 -3.30 9.18 -1.49
N VAL A 113 -2.72 7.98 -1.40
CA VAL A 113 -3.42 6.71 -1.54
C VAL A 113 -3.08 5.85 -0.34
N VAL A 114 -4.08 5.29 0.33
CA VAL A 114 -3.89 4.25 1.34
C VAL A 114 -4.32 2.92 0.76
N ASP A 115 -3.51 1.88 0.97
CA ASP A 115 -3.90 0.51 0.71
C ASP A 115 -4.17 -0.28 1.98
N LEU A 116 -4.89 -1.38 1.79
CA LEU A 116 -4.88 -2.53 2.67
C LEU A 116 -4.60 -3.75 1.80
N HIS A 117 -3.67 -4.61 2.20
CA HIS A 117 -3.34 -5.82 1.47
C HIS A 117 -2.93 -6.96 2.41
N ARG A 118 -3.15 -8.20 1.98
CA ARG A 118 -2.53 -9.36 2.62
C ARG A 118 -1.13 -9.52 2.05
N GLY A 119 -0.13 -9.69 2.91
CA GLY A 119 1.26 -9.91 2.50
C GLY A 119 1.87 -11.11 3.20
N TRP A 120 2.47 -12.02 2.43
CA TRP A 120 3.01 -13.26 2.98
C TRP A 120 4.33 -13.69 2.32
N SER A 121 5.15 -14.45 3.07
CA SER A 121 6.39 -15.03 2.58
C SER A 121 6.21 -16.46 2.09
N THR A 122 7.03 -16.88 1.11
CA THR A 122 6.97 -18.24 0.58
C THR A 122 8.27 -19.03 0.72
N LYS A 123 9.42 -18.35 0.90
CA LYS A 123 10.76 -18.96 0.90
C LYS A 123 11.73 -18.27 1.88
N PRO A 124 11.79 -18.67 3.16
CA PRO A 124 10.90 -19.63 3.82
C PRO A 124 9.52 -19.01 4.09
N LYS A 125 8.51 -19.87 4.25
CA LYS A 125 7.21 -19.45 4.80
C LYS A 125 7.41 -19.03 6.26
N GLY A 126 6.62 -18.07 6.73
CA GLY A 126 6.65 -17.70 8.16
C GLY A 126 6.04 -16.35 8.52
N LEU A 127 5.74 -15.51 7.53
CA LEU A 127 4.96 -14.28 7.75
C LEU A 127 3.77 -14.28 6.81
N ASP A 128 2.58 -14.00 7.33
CA ASP A 128 1.33 -13.85 6.59
C ASP A 128 0.41 -12.96 7.41
N ILE A 129 0.41 -11.67 7.09
CA ILE A 129 -0.31 -10.65 7.85
C ILE A 129 -0.98 -9.66 6.90
N THR A 130 -1.90 -8.87 7.45
CA THR A 130 -2.43 -7.69 6.75
C THR A 130 -1.44 -6.53 6.90
N TRP A 131 -1.29 -5.73 5.86
CA TRP A 131 -0.49 -4.53 5.80
C TRP A 131 -1.36 -3.39 5.30
N ALA A 132 -1.07 -2.18 5.78
CA ALA A 132 -1.52 -0.95 5.16
C ALA A 132 -0.30 -0.14 4.74
N LEU A 133 -0.33 0.44 3.54
CA LEU A 133 0.67 1.41 3.10
C LEU A 133 -0.01 2.73 2.80
N ALA A 134 0.63 3.82 3.23
CA ALA A 134 0.29 5.17 2.79
C ALA A 134 1.28 5.60 1.70
N PHE A 135 0.78 5.97 0.54
CA PHE A 135 1.55 6.47 -0.58
C PHE A 135 1.25 7.93 -0.83
N ARG A 136 2.28 8.77 -0.96
CA ARG A 136 2.13 10.13 -1.50
C ARG A 136 2.55 10.12 -2.96
N ILE A 137 1.68 10.63 -3.82
CA ILE A 137 1.88 10.69 -5.25
C ILE A 137 2.23 12.11 -5.67
N GLU A 138 3.31 12.26 -6.43
CA GLU A 138 3.69 13.52 -7.05
C GLU A 138 4.01 13.30 -8.52
N ARG A 139 3.53 14.20 -9.39
CA ARG A 139 3.80 14.13 -10.85
C ARG A 139 3.57 12.72 -11.42
N ARG A 140 2.49 12.05 -10.96
CA ARG A 140 2.05 10.70 -11.36
C ARG A 140 3.04 9.57 -11.00
N ARG A 141 3.85 9.77 -9.96
CA ARG A 141 4.79 8.79 -9.41
C ARG A 141 4.70 8.75 -7.88
N ILE A 142 5.07 7.62 -7.29
CA ILE A 142 5.18 7.47 -5.84
C ILE A 142 6.42 8.24 -5.39
N ALA A 143 6.21 9.29 -4.60
CA ALA A 143 7.26 10.10 -3.98
C ALA A 143 7.55 9.62 -2.54
N GLU A 144 6.58 9.01 -1.88
CA GLU A 144 6.72 8.47 -0.54
C GLU A 144 5.82 7.24 -0.37
N ALA A 145 6.32 6.27 0.39
CA ALA A 145 5.56 5.14 0.87
C ALA A 145 5.92 4.85 2.33
N VAL A 146 4.92 4.62 3.18
CA VAL A 146 5.11 4.24 4.58
C VAL A 146 4.35 2.96 4.85
N ASN A 147 5.04 1.94 5.37
CA ASN A 147 4.45 0.66 5.72
C ASN A 147 3.87 0.68 7.14
N TYR A 148 2.73 0.01 7.31
CA TYR A 148 2.08 -0.25 8.60
C TYR A 148 1.67 -1.73 8.67
N PRO A 149 2.47 -2.61 9.30
CA PRO A 149 2.08 -4.00 9.51
C PRO A 149 0.92 -4.10 10.51
N GLY A 150 -0.02 -5.00 10.25
CA GLY A 150 -1.08 -5.35 11.20
C GLY A 150 -0.56 -6.07 12.44
N ASP A 151 0.64 -6.66 12.36
CA ASP A 151 1.40 -7.20 13.49
C ASP A 151 2.90 -6.89 13.30
N GLN A 152 3.35 -5.78 13.90
CA GLN A 152 4.75 -5.35 13.86
C GLN A 152 5.69 -6.39 14.50
N HIS A 153 5.25 -7.05 15.58
CA HIS A 153 6.10 -7.99 16.29
C HIS A 153 6.35 -9.25 15.44
N ALA A 154 5.32 -9.77 14.75
CA ALA A 154 5.47 -10.86 13.81
C ALA A 154 6.40 -10.49 12.64
N ALA A 155 6.26 -9.28 12.09
CA ALA A 155 7.15 -8.78 11.04
C ALA A 155 8.61 -8.72 11.53
N ASP A 156 8.86 -8.10 12.69
CA ASP A 156 10.20 -7.97 13.28
C ASP A 156 10.85 -9.34 13.48
N ALA A 157 10.13 -10.27 14.11
CA ALA A 157 10.62 -11.62 14.38
C ALA A 157 10.95 -12.38 13.10
N TYR A 158 10.09 -12.27 12.06
CA TYR A 158 10.33 -12.92 10.78
C TYR A 158 11.58 -12.35 10.10
N PHE A 159 11.69 -11.03 9.99
CA PHE A 159 12.81 -10.42 9.27
C PHE A 159 14.14 -10.62 10.00
N TRP A 160 14.16 -10.59 11.33
CA TRP A 160 15.36 -10.94 12.09
C TRP A 160 15.86 -12.34 11.81
N LYS A 161 14.93 -13.32 11.82
CA LYS A 161 15.27 -14.72 11.63
C LYS A 161 15.84 -14.99 10.24
N ASN A 162 15.36 -14.27 9.21
CA ASN A 162 15.61 -14.63 7.81
C ASN A 162 16.60 -13.71 7.08
N PHE A 163 16.94 -12.55 7.65
CA PHE A 163 17.83 -11.57 7.02
C PHE A 163 19.00 -11.23 7.95
N PRO A 164 20.02 -12.11 8.07
CA PRO A 164 21.14 -11.84 8.96
C PRO A 164 21.90 -10.59 8.50
N LEU A 165 22.27 -9.75 9.47
CA LEU A 165 23.17 -8.63 9.24
C LEU A 165 24.56 -9.14 8.84
N THR A 166 25.27 -8.35 8.04
CA THR A 166 26.68 -8.57 7.71
C THR A 166 27.48 -8.82 8.99
N ASN A 167 28.35 -9.83 9.03
CA ASN A 167 29.17 -10.09 10.21
C ASN A 167 30.25 -9.00 10.40
N ILE A 168 30.84 -8.88 11.60
CA ILE A 168 31.78 -7.80 11.91
C ILE A 168 32.97 -7.76 10.91
N PRO A 169 33.67 -8.88 10.61
CA PRO A 169 34.78 -8.85 9.66
C PRO A 169 34.41 -8.25 8.29
N GLN A 170 33.25 -8.64 7.75
CA GLN A 170 32.76 -8.13 6.45
C GLN A 170 32.33 -6.65 6.50
N ARG A 171 32.01 -6.11 7.68
CA ARG A 171 31.75 -4.66 7.83
C ARG A 171 33.03 -3.84 7.75
N LEU A 172 34.17 -4.42 8.14
CA LEU A 172 35.46 -3.73 8.12
C LEU A 172 36.08 -3.70 6.71
N HIS A 173 35.79 -4.72 5.89
CA HIS A 173 36.29 -4.84 4.51
C HIS A 173 35.15 -5.09 3.51
N PRO A 174 34.36 -4.05 3.15
CA PRO A 174 33.24 -4.20 2.24
C PRO A 174 33.74 -4.57 0.83
N GLY A 175 33.43 -5.78 0.37
CA GLY A 175 33.73 -6.24 -1.00
C GLY A 175 34.67 -7.44 -1.11
N GLU A 176 35.37 -7.80 -0.04
CA GLU A 176 36.16 -9.03 0.02
C GLU A 176 35.24 -10.21 0.40
N ARG A 177 35.15 -11.21 -0.48
CA ARG A 177 34.48 -12.47 -0.14
C ARG A 177 35.37 -13.25 0.84
N PRO A 178 34.78 -13.96 1.82
CA PRO A 178 35.54 -14.86 2.70
C PRO A 178 36.23 -15.96 1.89
#